data_AF-A0A8J2S384-F1
#
_entry.id   AF-A0A8J2S384-F1
#
_cell.length_a   1.000
_cell.length_b   1.000
_cell.length_c   1.000
_cell.angle_alpha   90.00
_cell.angle_beta   90.00
_cell.angle_gamma   90.00
#
_symmetry.space_group_name_H-M   'P 1'
#
loop_
_entity.id
_entity.type
_entity.pdbx_description
1 polymer ?
#
loop_
_entity_poly.entity_id
_entity_poly.type
_entity_poly.pdbx_seq_one_letter_code
_entity_poly.pdbx_strand_id
1 'polypeptide(L)'
;MAIQDFDDILPHVGSFEEHDRIAEGLQCKDQNMRVYNKWDLPRRHHYANSNRIPNIVVDMTVNWRAYSKSEWILPGNHGWDNLTSDMNAMFVAQGPSFKKKIEDSTLNITESSSNEALKLHTPWGAAQTGSNQNIKAVINNDYVAAFDVVSGLANWTSYRLKQPRLANFQPQWRLDVRLAPSYASICDRFPSGIDSTWSVVPLFSFDTTLNSADLAVDTNAIEISKSFDTYWRDFHTLLNYCVNIYGETNVITGPVWDSPSSGLFVIVSTCRSVGVALADCPIDQLDKQSFIFPTKLRYSRNCIKSTKFFSTNLATLPDIEHLTGLRFFPSLSFGDKAEILSRTPLASPLLVDPDPSP
;
A
#
# COMPACT_ATOMS: atom_id res chain seq x y z
N MET A 1 -4.45 23.08 46.84
CA MET A 1 -3.19 23.59 47.44
C MET A 1 -2.63 24.58 46.43
N ALA A 2 -2.78 25.87 46.71
CA ALA A 2 -2.28 26.92 45.84
C ALA A 2 -0.75 26.95 45.98
N ILE A 3 -0.03 26.65 44.90
CA ILE A 3 1.42 26.79 44.85
C ILE A 3 1.66 28.09 44.11
N GLN A 4 2.11 29.10 44.87
CA GLN A 4 2.49 30.41 44.38
C GLN A 4 3.77 30.32 43.54
N ASP A 5 3.75 31.05 42.42
CA ASP A 5 4.89 31.60 41.70
C ASP A 5 5.95 30.61 41.18
N PHE A 6 5.66 29.98 40.04
CA PHE A 6 6.69 29.62 39.05
C PHE A 6 6.88 30.79 38.08
N ASP A 7 7.34 31.93 38.61
CA ASP A 7 8.10 32.85 37.78
C ASP A 7 9.55 32.33 37.83
N ASP A 8 10.07 31.97 36.66
CA ASP A 8 11.48 31.69 36.38
C ASP A 8 12.01 30.25 36.60
N ILE A 9 11.75 29.35 35.63
CA ILE A 9 12.79 28.40 35.16
C ILE A 9 13.81 29.19 34.31
N LEU A 10 14.29 30.30 34.84
CA LEU A 10 15.43 31.01 34.29
C LEU A 10 16.71 30.31 34.78
N PRO A 11 17.87 30.57 34.15
CA PRO A 11 19.16 30.25 34.72
C PRO A 11 19.42 31.11 35.97
N HIS A 12 18.69 30.88 37.06
CA HIS A 12 19.01 31.42 38.36
C HIS A 12 20.00 30.51 39.08
N VAL A 13 20.86 31.13 39.89
CA VAL A 13 21.93 30.50 40.66
C VAL A 13 21.33 29.74 41.85
N GLY A 14 20.49 28.74 41.59
CA GLY A 14 20.06 27.75 42.58
C GLY A 14 21.17 26.72 42.79
N SER A 15 21.32 26.21 44.01
CA SER A 15 22.25 25.10 44.26
C SER A 15 21.78 23.85 43.51
N PHE A 16 22.69 22.91 43.25
CA PHE A 16 22.31 21.61 42.65
C PHE A 16 21.16 20.93 43.42
N GLU A 17 21.15 21.06 44.75
CA GLU A 17 20.10 20.53 45.63
C GLU A 17 18.71 21.15 45.40
N GLU A 18 18.64 22.43 44.98
CA GLU A 18 17.37 23.09 44.69
C GLU A 18 16.75 22.59 43.39
N HIS A 19 17.56 22.41 42.35
CA HIS A 19 17.11 21.85 41.08
C HIS A 19 16.59 20.42 41.23
N ASP A 20 17.28 19.59 42.02
CA ASP A 20 16.86 18.21 42.26
C ASP A 20 15.52 18.15 43.01
N ARG A 21 15.33 19.00 44.03
CA ARG A 21 14.04 19.10 44.75
C ARG A 21 12.88 19.51 43.83
N ILE A 22 13.11 20.46 42.92
CA ILE A 22 12.08 20.89 41.95
C ILE A 22 11.77 19.76 40.96
N ALA A 23 12.80 19.10 40.43
CA ALA A 23 12.62 17.98 39.50
C ALA A 23 11.84 16.83 40.15
N GLU A 24 12.19 16.42 41.38
CA GLU A 24 11.46 15.41 42.15
C GLU A 24 10.00 15.83 42.43
N GLY A 25 9.76 17.11 42.70
CA GLY A 25 8.42 17.65 42.93
C GLY A 25 7.50 17.56 41.70
N LEU A 26 8.08 17.61 40.49
CA LEU A 26 7.36 17.54 39.21
C LEU A 26 7.26 16.13 38.65
N GLN A 27 8.25 15.26 38.91
CA GLN A 27 8.26 13.89 38.42
C GLN A 27 7.01 13.11 38.89
N CYS A 28 6.47 12.30 37.98
CA CYS A 28 5.32 11.40 38.22
C CYS A 28 4.02 12.11 38.66
N LYS A 29 3.90 13.43 38.48
CA LYS A 29 2.65 14.17 38.78
C LYS A 29 1.60 14.05 37.67
N ASP A 30 2.03 13.90 36.43
CA ASP A 30 1.16 13.69 35.27
C ASP A 30 1.83 12.71 34.29
N GLN A 31 1.05 11.81 33.70
CA GLN A 31 1.53 10.85 32.70
C GLN A 31 2.03 11.49 31.40
N ASN A 32 1.58 12.72 31.12
CA ASN A 32 1.92 13.49 29.93
C ASN A 32 3.18 14.34 30.11
N MET A 33 3.78 14.34 31.30
CA MET A 33 4.93 15.19 31.65
C MET A 33 6.15 14.34 31.99
N ARG A 34 7.25 14.58 31.28
CA ARG A 34 8.56 13.98 31.52
C ARG A 34 9.54 15.07 31.93
N VAL A 35 10.23 14.88 33.05
CA VAL A 35 11.13 15.86 33.62
C VAL A 35 12.54 15.31 33.57
N TYR A 36 13.45 16.07 32.94
CA TYR A 36 14.84 15.68 32.74
C TYR A 36 15.78 16.70 33.38
N ASN A 37 16.89 16.23 33.93
CA ASN A 37 18.09 17.06 33.92
C ASN A 37 18.52 17.22 32.46
N LYS A 38 18.95 18.41 32.03
CA LYS A 38 19.37 18.64 30.64
C LYS A 38 20.45 17.67 30.15
N TRP A 39 21.29 17.16 31.06
CA TRP A 39 22.34 16.19 30.73
C TRP A 39 21.80 14.77 30.50
N ASP A 40 20.62 14.47 31.02
CA ASP A 40 19.94 13.17 30.91
C ASP A 40 18.91 13.13 29.77
N LEU A 41 18.63 14.28 29.13
CA LEU A 41 17.78 14.35 27.97
C LEU A 41 18.34 13.45 26.84
N PRO A 42 17.49 12.74 26.07
CA PRO A 42 17.97 11.88 25.00
C PRO A 42 18.94 12.61 24.06
N ARG A 43 20.16 12.05 23.90
CA ARG A 43 21.28 12.72 23.21
C ARG A 43 20.94 13.23 21.81
N ARG A 44 19.99 12.58 21.11
CA ARG A 44 19.48 12.98 19.79
C ARG A 44 18.93 14.40 19.72
N HIS A 45 18.50 14.97 20.85
CA HIS A 45 18.01 16.35 20.87
C HIS A 45 19.15 17.37 20.71
N HIS A 46 20.40 16.98 21.00
CA HIS A 46 21.55 17.89 21.04
C HIS A 46 21.28 19.16 21.88
N TYR A 47 20.45 19.05 22.92
CA TYR A 47 19.85 20.17 23.65
C TYR A 47 20.30 20.22 25.12
N ALA A 48 21.61 20.38 25.34
CA ALA A 48 22.17 20.43 26.70
C ALA A 48 23.38 21.37 26.84
N ASN A 49 24.25 21.43 25.82
CA ASN A 49 25.55 22.11 25.90
C ASN A 49 25.46 23.63 25.66
N SER A 50 24.69 24.33 26.48
CA SER A 50 24.60 25.79 26.48
C SER A 50 24.13 26.30 27.84
N ASN A 51 24.74 27.38 28.33
CA ASN A 51 24.32 28.03 29.56
C ASN A 51 22.94 28.71 29.44
N ARG A 52 22.41 28.83 28.20
CA ARG A 52 21.05 29.31 27.94
C ARG A 52 19.99 28.21 28.13
N ILE A 53 20.40 26.94 28.23
CA ILE A 53 19.50 25.81 28.47
C ILE A 53 19.47 25.57 29.99
N PRO A 54 18.29 25.74 30.64
CA PRO A 54 18.14 25.49 32.07
C PRO A 54 18.47 24.04 32.44
N ASN A 55 18.86 23.81 33.69
CA ASN A 55 19.24 22.47 34.15
C ASN A 55 18.05 21.50 34.18
N ILE A 56 16.82 22.01 34.31
CA ILE A 56 15.59 21.22 34.26
C ILE A 56 14.90 21.46 32.92
N VAL A 57 14.59 20.38 32.21
CA VAL A 57 13.84 20.38 30.95
C VAL A 57 12.55 19.59 31.16
N VAL A 58 11.42 20.20 30.83
CA VAL A 58 10.10 19.55 30.88
C VAL A 58 9.68 19.22 29.46
N ASP A 59 9.57 17.93 29.16
CA ASP A 59 9.11 17.39 27.89
C ASP A 59 7.67 16.88 28.04
N MET A 60 6.77 17.37 27.17
CA MET A 60 5.34 17.04 27.22
C MET A 60 4.98 16.05 26.11
N THR A 61 3.96 15.21 26.31
CA THR A 61 3.35 14.49 25.18
C THR A 61 2.70 15.49 24.21
N VAL A 62 2.62 15.12 22.93
CA VAL A 62 1.98 15.96 21.90
C VAL A 62 0.57 16.35 22.34
N ASN A 63 0.17 17.59 22.06
CA ASN A 63 -1.07 18.25 22.49
C ASN A 63 -1.15 18.63 23.98
N TRP A 64 -0.14 18.32 24.80
CA TRP A 64 -0.07 18.77 26.19
C TRP A 64 0.94 19.89 26.39
N ARG A 65 0.67 20.77 27.36
CA ARG A 65 1.49 21.94 27.68
C ARG A 65 1.57 22.12 29.19
N ALA A 66 2.71 22.57 29.69
CA ALA A 66 2.91 22.96 31.08
C ALA A 66 2.94 24.49 31.17
N TYR A 67 2.23 25.06 32.15
CA TYR A 67 2.17 26.50 32.40
C TYR A 67 2.17 26.77 33.90
N SER A 68 2.79 27.87 34.31
CA SER A 68 2.90 28.29 35.71
C SER A 68 1.72 29.15 36.18
N LYS A 69 1.20 30.01 35.29
CA LYS A 69 0.04 30.87 35.49
C LYS A 69 -0.83 30.83 34.23
N SER A 70 -2.13 31.10 34.35
CA SER A 70 -3.10 30.90 33.25
C SER A 70 -2.68 31.61 31.97
N GLU A 71 -2.74 30.91 30.84
CA GLU A 71 -2.38 31.42 29.53
C GLU A 71 -3.62 31.60 28.62
N TRP A 72 -3.49 32.43 27.59
CA TRP A 72 -4.44 32.52 26.49
C TRP A 72 -4.37 31.25 25.63
N ILE A 73 -5.50 30.56 25.45
CA ILE A 73 -5.54 29.29 24.70
C ILE A 73 -5.54 29.59 23.20
N LEU A 74 -4.43 29.28 22.53
CA LEU A 74 -4.35 29.22 21.07
C LEU A 74 -4.68 27.80 20.55
N PRO A 75 -5.40 27.69 19.42
CA PRO A 75 -5.87 26.41 18.87
C PRO A 75 -4.76 25.53 18.27
N GLY A 76 -3.56 26.07 18.05
CA GLY A 76 -2.39 25.32 17.58
C GLY A 76 -1.14 25.75 18.34
N ASN A 77 -0.20 24.83 18.53
CA ASN A 77 1.10 25.10 19.14
C ASN A 77 2.17 24.17 18.55
N HIS A 78 3.44 24.39 18.90
CA HIS A 78 4.58 23.62 18.46
C HIS A 78 5.70 23.67 19.51
N GLY A 79 6.74 22.84 19.36
CA GLY A 79 7.90 22.80 20.25
C GLY A 79 8.04 21.50 21.07
N TRP A 80 7.18 20.51 20.80
CA TRP A 80 7.39 19.15 21.29
C TRP A 80 8.58 18.48 20.62
N ASP A 81 8.84 17.24 21.01
CA ASP A 81 9.85 16.37 20.42
C ASP A 81 9.84 16.42 18.87
N ASN A 82 11.01 16.69 18.29
CA ASN A 82 11.23 16.86 16.85
C ASN A 82 11.03 15.58 16.03
N LEU A 83 10.85 14.42 16.65
CA LEU A 83 10.49 13.17 15.97
C LEU A 83 8.98 12.94 15.86
N THR A 84 8.16 13.77 16.51
CA THR A 84 6.71 13.67 16.38
C THR A 84 6.26 14.20 15.02
N SER A 85 5.33 13.50 14.37
CA SER A 85 4.89 13.83 13.01
C SER A 85 4.36 15.26 12.88
N ASP A 86 3.72 15.78 13.92
CA ASP A 86 3.19 17.14 13.96
C ASP A 86 4.28 18.22 13.99
N MET A 87 5.51 17.89 14.43
CA MET A 87 6.66 18.81 14.49
C MET A 87 7.55 18.75 13.24
N ASN A 88 7.19 17.95 12.24
CA ASN A 88 7.92 17.89 10.99
C ASN A 88 7.76 19.21 10.19
N ALA A 89 8.86 19.65 9.58
CA ALA A 89 8.87 20.82 8.71
C ALA A 89 8.80 20.41 7.23
N MET A 90 8.23 21.29 6.41
CA MET A 90 8.22 21.12 4.96
C MET A 90 9.57 21.54 4.36
N PHE A 91 10.07 20.77 3.39
CA PHE A 91 11.19 21.17 2.55
C PHE A 91 10.81 21.07 1.08
N VAL A 92 10.80 22.20 0.38
CA VAL A 92 10.61 22.29 -1.07
C VAL A 92 11.78 23.04 -1.65
N ALA A 93 12.42 22.48 -2.67
CA ALA A 93 13.53 23.10 -3.36
C ALA A 93 13.31 23.10 -4.88
N GLN A 94 13.55 24.25 -5.51
CA GLN A 94 13.45 24.45 -6.95
C GLN A 94 14.66 25.25 -7.43
N GLY A 95 15.38 24.71 -8.42
CA GLY A 95 16.54 25.38 -9.00
C GLY A 95 17.31 24.46 -9.96
N PRO A 96 18.27 24.98 -10.72
CA PRO A 96 19.01 24.22 -11.72
C PRO A 96 19.89 23.11 -11.11
N SER A 97 20.30 23.27 -9.85
CA SER A 97 21.06 22.27 -9.08
C SER A 97 20.18 21.27 -8.34
N PHE A 98 18.89 21.56 -8.17
CA PHE A 98 17.92 20.62 -7.62
C PHE A 98 17.33 19.80 -8.76
N LYS A 99 17.14 18.50 -8.53
CA LYS A 99 16.44 17.66 -9.51
C LYS A 99 15.07 18.28 -9.75
N LYS A 100 14.75 18.59 -11.02
CA LYS A 100 13.40 19.02 -11.40
C LYS A 100 12.42 17.93 -10.98
N LYS A 101 11.14 18.30 -10.85
CA LYS A 101 10.03 17.33 -10.83
C LYS A 101 10.40 16.24 -11.82
N ILE A 102 10.62 15.01 -11.35
CA ILE A 102 10.94 13.92 -12.24
C ILE A 102 9.65 13.75 -13.03
N GLU A 103 9.54 14.38 -14.20
CA GLU A 103 8.63 13.90 -15.22
C GLU A 103 9.19 12.54 -15.56
N ASP A 104 8.54 11.51 -15.06
CA ASP A 104 8.87 10.15 -15.44
C ASP A 104 8.38 9.96 -16.87
N SER A 105 9.23 10.33 -17.83
CA SER A 105 8.89 10.25 -19.25
C SER A 105 8.54 8.84 -19.70
N THR A 106 8.88 7.80 -18.90
CA THR A 106 8.46 6.41 -19.15
C THR A 106 6.95 6.21 -18.95
N LEU A 107 6.30 7.01 -18.09
CA LEU A 107 4.86 6.95 -17.84
C LEU A 107 4.05 7.80 -18.84
N ASN A 108 4.72 8.60 -19.67
CA ASN A 108 4.07 9.45 -20.66
C ASN A 108 3.87 8.68 -21.98
N ILE A 109 2.75 7.96 -22.08
CA ILE A 109 2.37 7.23 -23.29
C ILE A 109 1.40 8.05 -24.15
N THR A 110 1.41 7.83 -25.46
CA THR A 110 0.48 8.52 -26.37
C THR A 110 -0.95 8.05 -26.16
N GLU A 111 -1.94 8.86 -26.56
CA GLU A 111 -3.36 8.45 -26.51
C GLU A 111 -3.62 7.17 -27.31
N SER A 112 -2.97 6.99 -28.46
CA SER A 112 -3.05 5.76 -29.26
C SER A 112 -2.54 4.55 -28.47
N SER A 113 -1.34 4.66 -27.90
CA SER A 113 -0.73 3.59 -27.09
C SER A 113 -1.56 3.29 -25.85
N SER A 114 -2.13 4.32 -25.22
CA SER A 114 -3.05 4.17 -24.08
C SER A 114 -4.31 3.39 -24.45
N ASN A 115 -4.92 3.70 -25.58
CA ASN A 115 -6.11 2.99 -26.06
C ASN A 115 -5.80 1.54 -26.47
N GLU A 116 -4.63 1.29 -27.05
CA GLU A 116 -4.15 -0.05 -27.37
C GLU A 116 -3.88 -0.87 -26.11
N ALA A 117 -3.18 -0.32 -25.13
CA ALA A 117 -2.92 -0.96 -23.83
C ALA A 117 -4.23 -1.25 -23.09
N LEU A 118 -5.18 -0.32 -23.10
CA LEU A 118 -6.50 -0.53 -22.51
C LEU A 118 -7.21 -1.74 -23.13
N LYS A 119 -7.27 -1.82 -24.46
CA LYS A 119 -7.88 -2.95 -25.18
C LYS A 119 -7.13 -4.26 -24.92
N LEU A 120 -5.80 -4.23 -24.94
CA LEU A 120 -4.95 -5.39 -24.75
C LEU A 120 -5.09 -6.00 -23.35
N HIS A 121 -5.14 -5.15 -22.33
CA HIS A 121 -5.17 -5.57 -20.93
C HIS A 121 -6.57 -5.71 -20.36
N THR A 122 -7.61 -5.30 -21.09
CA THR A 122 -9.01 -5.50 -20.70
C THR A 122 -9.81 -6.13 -21.87
N PRO A 123 -9.49 -7.38 -22.26
CA PRO A 123 -10.05 -8.00 -23.47
C PRO A 123 -11.59 -8.13 -23.46
N TRP A 124 -12.19 -8.18 -22.26
CA TRP A 124 -13.65 -8.19 -22.08
C TRP A 124 -14.19 -6.90 -21.46
N GLY A 125 -13.44 -5.81 -21.61
CA GLY A 125 -13.75 -4.49 -21.06
C GLY A 125 -13.23 -4.29 -19.64
N ALA A 126 -12.95 -3.03 -19.30
CA ALA A 126 -12.49 -2.62 -17.97
C ALA A 126 -13.55 -2.92 -16.91
N ALA A 127 -13.14 -3.46 -15.75
CA ALA A 127 -14.06 -3.77 -14.68
C ALA A 127 -14.79 -2.49 -14.21
N GLN A 128 -16.11 -2.58 -14.18
CA GLN A 128 -16.98 -1.44 -13.88
C GLN A 128 -17.23 -1.36 -12.38
N THR A 129 -17.44 -0.15 -11.91
CA THR A 129 -17.88 0.17 -10.56
C THR A 129 -18.93 1.26 -10.64
N GLY A 130 -19.67 1.52 -9.56
CA GLY A 130 -20.59 2.65 -9.50
C GLY A 130 -19.87 3.97 -9.86
N SER A 131 -20.61 4.96 -10.35
CA SER A 131 -20.01 6.26 -10.70
C SER A 131 -19.30 6.85 -9.48
N ASN A 132 -17.97 6.86 -9.50
CA ASN A 132 -17.12 7.37 -8.45
C ASN A 132 -16.01 8.23 -9.06
N GLN A 133 -16.10 9.55 -8.84
CA GLN A 133 -15.16 10.52 -9.41
C GLN A 133 -13.73 10.40 -8.84
N ASN A 134 -13.56 9.67 -7.74
CA ASN A 134 -12.27 9.43 -7.09
C ASN A 134 -11.43 8.38 -7.84
N ILE A 135 -12.06 7.57 -8.70
CA ILE A 135 -11.35 6.53 -9.44
C ILE A 135 -10.73 7.14 -10.69
N LYS A 136 -9.41 7.00 -10.83
CA LYS A 136 -8.61 7.46 -11.97
C LYS A 136 -8.04 6.26 -12.71
N ALA A 137 -8.15 6.27 -14.03
CA ALA A 137 -7.49 5.28 -14.88
C ALA A 137 -5.98 5.58 -14.93
N VAL A 138 -5.18 4.56 -14.61
CA VAL A 138 -3.72 4.58 -14.68
C VAL A 138 -3.31 3.55 -15.73
N ILE A 139 -2.92 4.02 -16.92
CA ILE A 139 -2.66 3.16 -18.07
C ILE A 139 -1.15 3.14 -18.34
N ASN A 140 -0.58 1.95 -18.31
CA ASN A 140 0.81 1.68 -18.68
C ASN A 140 0.83 0.71 -19.85
N ASN A 141 2.00 0.55 -20.51
CA ASN A 141 2.14 -0.36 -21.64
C ASN A 141 1.93 -1.84 -21.28
N ASP A 142 2.13 -2.18 -20.00
CA ASP A 142 2.14 -3.57 -19.51
C ASP A 142 0.92 -3.91 -18.63
N TYR A 143 0.25 -2.90 -18.08
CA TYR A 143 -0.93 -3.06 -17.23
C TYR A 143 -1.81 -1.82 -17.20
N VAL A 144 -3.08 -2.02 -16.85
CA VAL A 144 -4.07 -0.96 -16.62
C VAL A 144 -4.58 -1.09 -15.20
N ALA A 145 -4.65 0.01 -14.47
CA ALA A 145 -5.22 0.04 -13.13
C ALA A 145 -6.32 1.10 -13.00
N ALA A 146 -7.34 0.82 -12.19
CA ALA A 146 -8.31 1.79 -11.72
C ALA A 146 -7.94 2.20 -10.30
N PHE A 147 -7.26 3.34 -10.17
CA PHE A 147 -6.72 3.84 -8.91
C PHE A 147 -7.74 4.71 -8.17
N ASP A 148 -8.11 4.33 -6.95
CA ASP A 148 -8.97 5.16 -6.11
C ASP A 148 -8.09 6.10 -5.27
N VAL A 149 -8.19 7.40 -5.54
CA VAL A 149 -7.37 8.42 -4.88
C VAL A 149 -7.71 8.63 -3.41
N VAL A 150 -8.87 8.13 -2.94
CA VAL A 150 -9.29 8.25 -1.53
C VAL A 150 -8.74 7.11 -0.70
N SER A 151 -8.94 5.85 -1.13
CA SER A 151 -8.32 4.71 -0.45
C SER A 151 -6.80 4.66 -0.67
N GLY A 152 -6.32 5.28 -1.74
CA GLY A 152 -4.92 5.23 -2.12
C GLY A 152 -4.50 3.86 -2.63
N LEU A 153 -5.41 3.03 -3.14
CA LEU A 153 -5.07 1.75 -3.76
C LEU A 153 -5.73 1.61 -5.13
N ALA A 154 -5.19 0.75 -5.98
CA ALA A 154 -5.89 0.32 -7.18
C ALA A 154 -7.08 -0.56 -6.77
N ASN A 155 -8.31 -0.18 -7.11
CA ASN A 155 -9.48 -1.04 -6.95
C ASN A 155 -9.32 -2.34 -7.74
N TRP A 156 -8.69 -2.23 -8.90
CA TRP A 156 -8.25 -3.37 -9.69
C TRP A 156 -7.09 -2.96 -10.61
N THR A 157 -6.25 -3.94 -10.91
CA THR A 157 -5.16 -3.90 -11.87
C THR A 157 -5.34 -5.08 -12.81
N SER A 158 -5.36 -4.82 -14.12
CA SER A 158 -5.54 -5.81 -15.17
C SER A 158 -4.36 -5.79 -16.13
N TYR A 159 -3.88 -6.96 -16.52
CA TYR A 159 -2.76 -7.12 -17.44
C TYR A 159 -2.89 -8.41 -18.24
N ARG A 160 -2.20 -8.47 -19.38
CA ARG A 160 -2.18 -9.63 -20.26
C ARG A 160 -0.74 -10.08 -20.39
N LEU A 161 -0.50 -11.36 -20.12
CA LEU A 161 0.81 -11.99 -20.21
C LEU A 161 0.94 -12.83 -21.48
N LYS A 162 2.10 -12.72 -22.13
CA LYS A 162 2.54 -13.61 -23.22
C LYS A 162 4.02 -13.88 -23.02
N GLN A 163 4.36 -15.12 -22.67
CA GLN A 163 5.73 -15.54 -22.30
C GLN A 163 6.37 -14.62 -21.24
N PRO A 164 5.74 -14.44 -20.07
CA PRO A 164 6.19 -13.52 -19.06
C PRO A 164 7.55 -13.94 -18.47
N ARG A 165 8.25 -12.97 -17.91
CA ARG A 165 9.39 -13.20 -17.02
C ARG A 165 9.09 -12.58 -15.68
N LEU A 166 9.38 -13.29 -14.60
CA LEU A 166 9.27 -12.72 -13.27
C LEU A 166 10.31 -11.62 -13.11
N ALA A 167 9.85 -10.42 -12.74
CA ALA A 167 10.75 -9.31 -12.53
C ALA A 167 11.56 -9.50 -11.23
N ASN A 168 12.84 -9.14 -11.26
CA ASN A 168 13.62 -9.00 -10.04
C ASN A 168 13.29 -7.66 -9.37
N PHE A 169 12.17 -7.63 -8.66
CA PHE A 169 11.66 -6.41 -8.03
C PHE A 169 12.61 -5.92 -6.92
N GLN A 170 12.97 -4.64 -6.99
CA GLN A 170 13.66 -3.91 -5.94
C GLN A 170 12.73 -2.78 -5.48
N PRO A 171 12.51 -2.60 -4.16
CA PRO A 171 11.51 -1.65 -3.63
C PRO A 171 12.02 -0.20 -3.68
N GLN A 172 12.33 0.28 -4.88
CA GLN A 172 12.64 1.68 -5.16
C GLN A 172 11.37 2.38 -5.65
N TRP A 173 10.42 2.52 -4.74
CA TRP A 173 9.11 3.09 -5.04
C TRP A 173 9.20 4.56 -5.47
N ARG A 174 8.44 4.90 -6.51
CA ARG A 174 8.37 6.23 -7.11
C ARG A 174 6.93 6.70 -7.15
N LEU A 175 6.75 8.00 -6.95
CA LEU A 175 5.42 8.62 -7.03
C LEU A 175 4.93 8.60 -8.47
N ASP A 176 3.66 8.27 -8.68
CA ASP A 176 3.01 8.41 -9.98
C ASP A 176 2.77 9.88 -10.29
N VAL A 177 3.57 10.42 -11.20
CA VAL A 177 3.58 11.84 -11.57
C VAL A 177 2.32 12.28 -12.30
N ARG A 178 1.49 11.32 -12.76
CA ARG A 178 0.19 11.57 -13.41
C ARG A 178 -0.89 11.98 -12.42
N LEU A 179 -0.68 11.69 -11.13
CA LEU A 179 -1.59 12.08 -10.06
C LEU A 179 -1.05 13.30 -9.31
N ALA A 180 -1.95 14.04 -8.65
CA ALA A 180 -1.53 15.12 -7.78
C ALA A 180 -0.75 14.54 -6.58
N PRO A 181 0.31 15.21 -6.08
CA PRO A 181 1.09 14.72 -4.95
C PRO A 181 0.26 14.43 -3.68
N SER A 182 -0.87 15.11 -3.50
CA SER A 182 -1.81 14.86 -2.40
C SER A 182 -2.49 13.48 -2.47
N TYR A 183 -2.48 12.83 -3.63
CA TYR A 183 -3.05 11.49 -3.86
C TYR A 183 -1.99 10.41 -4.01
N ALA A 184 -0.76 10.79 -4.36
CA ALA A 184 0.36 9.91 -4.65
C ALA A 184 1.51 10.22 -3.68
N SER A 185 1.43 9.62 -2.48
CA SER A 185 2.53 9.55 -1.53
C SER A 185 2.56 8.17 -0.92
N ILE A 186 3.58 7.39 -1.27
CA ILE A 186 3.72 6.02 -0.74
C ILE A 186 4.01 6.02 0.76
N CYS A 187 4.75 7.02 1.25
CA CYS A 187 5.10 7.16 2.66
C CYS A 187 3.86 7.47 3.53
N ASP A 188 2.92 8.25 3.00
CA ASP A 188 1.69 8.59 3.72
C ASP A 188 0.69 7.43 3.70
N ARG A 189 0.67 6.63 2.62
CA ARG A 189 -0.24 5.49 2.46
C ARG A 189 0.19 4.24 3.20
N PHE A 190 1.49 4.03 3.38
CA PHE A 190 2.04 2.89 4.10
C PHE A 190 2.93 3.38 5.25
N PRO A 191 2.35 4.01 6.30
CA PRO A 191 3.11 4.61 7.39
C PRO A 191 3.83 3.57 8.25
N SER A 192 3.32 2.33 8.27
CA SER A 192 3.99 1.17 8.88
C SER A 192 5.35 0.86 8.23
N GLY A 193 5.59 1.37 7.01
CA GLY A 193 6.80 1.17 6.25
C GLY A 193 7.13 -0.31 6.01
N ILE A 194 8.35 -0.55 5.52
CA ILE A 194 8.96 -1.89 5.51
C ILE A 194 9.42 -2.19 6.95
N ASP A 195 8.51 -2.50 7.87
CA ASP A 195 8.88 -3.03 9.19
C ASP A 195 9.10 -4.56 9.12
N SER A 196 9.50 -5.19 10.22
CA SER A 196 9.70 -6.62 10.39
C SER A 196 8.50 -7.48 9.97
N THR A 197 7.28 -6.96 9.94
CA THR A 197 6.03 -7.72 9.76
C THR A 197 5.34 -7.55 8.41
N TRP A 198 5.57 -6.43 7.71
CA TRP A 198 4.88 -6.07 6.46
C TRP A 198 5.86 -5.96 5.28
N SER A 199 5.35 -6.22 4.07
CA SER A 199 6.00 -5.99 2.79
C SER A 199 5.08 -5.13 1.93
N VAL A 200 5.64 -4.15 1.22
CA VAL A 200 4.93 -3.45 0.15
C VAL A 200 5.37 -4.08 -1.17
N VAL A 201 4.41 -4.59 -1.94
CA VAL A 201 4.64 -5.34 -3.18
C VAL A 201 3.81 -4.77 -4.33
N PRO A 202 4.19 -4.99 -5.59
CA PRO A 202 3.38 -4.56 -6.71
C PRO A 202 2.23 -5.55 -7.01
N LEU A 203 1.10 -5.02 -7.48
CA LEU A 203 -0.04 -5.80 -7.98
C LEU A 203 0.29 -6.45 -9.35
N PHE A 204 1.05 -5.74 -10.18
CA PHE A 204 1.67 -6.27 -11.40
C PHE A 204 3.18 -6.49 -11.20
N SER A 205 3.67 -7.74 -11.34
CA SER A 205 5.05 -8.13 -10.99
C SER A 205 5.85 -8.77 -12.14
N PHE A 206 5.47 -8.55 -13.40
CA PHE A 206 6.10 -9.19 -14.56
C PHE A 206 6.95 -8.21 -15.37
N ASP A 207 8.08 -8.68 -15.87
CA ASP A 207 8.90 -7.97 -16.84
C ASP A 207 8.52 -8.43 -18.25
N THR A 208 7.69 -7.63 -18.91
CA THR A 208 7.20 -7.90 -20.27
C THR A 208 8.02 -7.18 -21.35
N THR A 209 8.81 -6.17 -20.99
CA THR A 209 9.49 -5.27 -21.96
C THR A 209 10.92 -4.83 -21.59
N LEU A 210 11.55 -5.44 -20.58
CA LEU A 210 12.88 -5.11 -20.03
C LEU A 210 12.96 -3.75 -19.28
N ASN A 211 11.82 -3.10 -19.00
CA ASN A 211 11.78 -1.83 -18.27
C ASN A 211 11.15 -1.98 -16.88
N SER A 212 11.91 -2.55 -15.94
CA SER A 212 11.48 -2.83 -14.55
C SER A 212 11.11 -1.59 -13.72
N ALA A 213 11.32 -0.39 -14.24
CA ALA A 213 11.04 0.87 -13.57
C ALA A 213 9.54 1.10 -13.33
N ASP A 214 8.67 0.65 -14.24
CA ASP A 214 7.21 0.90 -14.17
C ASP A 214 6.49 -0.02 -13.17
N LEU A 215 7.21 -1.00 -12.60
CA LEU A 215 6.73 -1.88 -11.54
C LEU A 215 6.68 -1.19 -10.18
N ALA A 216 7.69 -0.36 -9.89
CA ALA A 216 7.86 0.33 -8.61
C ALA A 216 7.21 1.72 -8.62
N VAL A 217 6.03 1.83 -9.23
CA VAL A 217 5.20 3.04 -9.19
C VAL A 217 4.15 2.88 -8.11
N ASP A 218 3.94 3.92 -7.31
CA ASP A 218 3.16 3.86 -6.09
C ASP A 218 1.66 3.55 -6.32
N THR A 219 1.12 3.79 -7.52
CA THR A 219 -0.22 3.38 -7.94
C THR A 219 -0.38 1.87 -8.16
N ASN A 220 0.73 1.13 -8.24
CA ASN A 220 0.78 -0.33 -8.33
C ASN A 220 1.03 -1.00 -6.97
N ALA A 221 1.25 -0.23 -5.91
CA ALA A 221 1.66 -0.75 -4.60
C ALA A 221 0.48 -1.29 -3.78
N ILE A 222 0.71 -2.39 -3.06
CA ILE A 222 -0.17 -2.90 -2.00
C ILE A 222 0.67 -3.39 -0.81
N GLU A 223 0.18 -3.16 0.41
CA GLU A 223 0.77 -3.70 1.63
C GLU A 223 0.21 -5.10 1.93
N ILE A 224 1.12 -6.03 2.20
CA ILE A 224 0.82 -7.39 2.61
C ILE A 224 1.72 -7.83 3.75
N SER A 225 1.28 -8.80 4.55
CA SER A 225 2.14 -9.41 5.57
C SER A 225 3.32 -10.16 4.93
N LYS A 226 4.51 -10.15 5.55
CA LYS A 226 5.67 -10.94 5.06
C LYS A 226 5.37 -12.44 4.98
N SER A 227 4.49 -12.93 5.84
CA SER A 227 4.00 -14.31 5.80
C SER A 227 3.27 -14.62 4.48
N PHE A 228 2.50 -13.66 3.96
CA PHE A 228 1.79 -13.78 2.69
C PHE A 228 2.70 -13.52 1.47
N ASP A 229 3.66 -12.61 1.58
CA ASP A 229 4.62 -12.27 0.51
C ASP A 229 5.24 -13.50 -0.17
N THR A 230 5.67 -14.49 0.63
CA THR A 230 6.22 -15.70 0.03
C THR A 230 5.18 -16.52 -0.75
N TYR A 231 3.91 -16.57 -0.32
CA TYR A 231 2.84 -17.22 -1.10
C TYR A 231 2.52 -16.41 -2.37
N TRP A 232 2.60 -15.09 -2.29
CA TRP A 232 2.42 -14.20 -3.42
C TRP A 232 3.49 -14.41 -4.49
N ARG A 233 4.75 -14.61 -4.10
CA ARG A 233 5.86 -14.97 -5.00
C ARG A 233 5.68 -16.36 -5.62
N ASP A 234 5.25 -17.34 -4.83
CA ASP A 234 4.96 -18.69 -5.31
C ASP A 234 3.80 -18.67 -6.33
N PHE A 235 2.77 -17.85 -6.08
CA PHE A 235 1.63 -17.69 -6.99
C PHE A 235 2.05 -17.11 -8.34
N HIS A 236 2.90 -16.08 -8.34
CA HIS A 236 3.45 -15.53 -9.58
C HIS A 236 4.31 -16.54 -10.35
N THR A 237 5.05 -17.39 -9.64
CA THR A 237 5.82 -18.49 -10.25
C THR A 237 4.90 -19.52 -10.92
N LEU A 238 3.81 -19.89 -10.24
CA LEU A 238 2.77 -20.75 -10.79
C LEU A 238 2.10 -20.13 -12.02
N LEU A 239 1.71 -18.86 -11.93
CA LEU A 239 1.12 -18.11 -13.05
C LEU A 239 2.06 -18.07 -14.26
N ASN A 240 3.35 -17.80 -14.03
CA ASN A 240 4.37 -17.82 -15.07
C ASN A 240 4.46 -19.19 -15.77
N TYR A 241 4.37 -20.29 -15.01
CA TYR A 241 4.33 -21.64 -15.55
C TYR A 241 3.06 -21.90 -16.37
N CYS A 242 1.88 -21.53 -15.85
CA CYS A 242 0.60 -21.67 -16.55
C CYS A 242 0.58 -20.91 -17.89
N VAL A 243 1.10 -19.68 -17.93
CA VAL A 243 1.16 -18.88 -19.17
C VAL A 243 2.06 -19.53 -20.23
N ASN A 244 3.12 -20.24 -19.82
CA ASN A 244 3.98 -20.97 -20.76
C ASN A 244 3.33 -22.25 -21.31
N ILE A 245 2.32 -22.80 -20.63
CA ILE A 245 1.58 -24.00 -21.06
C ILE A 245 0.37 -23.63 -21.90
N TYR A 246 -0.49 -22.77 -21.35
CA TYR A 246 -1.80 -22.44 -21.94
C TYR A 246 -1.71 -21.25 -22.90
N GLY A 247 -0.58 -20.56 -22.93
CA GLY A 247 -0.36 -19.40 -23.78
C GLY A 247 -0.93 -18.13 -23.15
N GLU A 248 -1.56 -17.30 -23.98
CA GLU A 248 -2.00 -15.97 -23.57
C GLU A 248 -2.97 -16.04 -22.38
N THR A 249 -2.71 -15.22 -21.37
CA THR A 249 -3.47 -15.22 -20.12
C THR A 249 -3.72 -13.78 -19.68
N ASN A 250 -4.96 -13.46 -19.30
CA ASN A 250 -5.31 -12.22 -18.63
C ASN A 250 -5.42 -12.44 -17.13
N VAL A 251 -4.98 -11.45 -16.37
CA VAL A 251 -5.07 -11.44 -14.91
C VAL A 251 -5.68 -10.12 -14.46
N ILE A 252 -6.65 -10.19 -13.57
CA ILE A 252 -7.25 -9.06 -12.88
C ILE A 252 -7.05 -9.27 -11.39
N THR A 253 -6.43 -8.32 -10.69
CA THR A 253 -6.11 -8.40 -9.27
C THR A 253 -6.45 -7.11 -8.55
N GLY A 254 -6.78 -7.17 -7.27
CA GLY A 254 -7.10 -5.97 -6.49
C GLY A 254 -7.50 -6.28 -5.05
N PRO A 255 -7.63 -5.26 -4.20
CA PRO A 255 -7.99 -5.42 -2.80
C PRO A 255 -9.46 -5.81 -2.66
N VAL A 256 -9.76 -6.47 -1.55
CA VAL A 256 -11.11 -6.75 -1.06
C VAL A 256 -11.29 -6.07 0.29
N TRP A 257 -12.39 -5.34 0.42
CA TRP A 257 -12.69 -4.49 1.57
C TRP A 257 -13.88 -5.04 2.35
N ASP A 258 -13.66 -6.07 3.16
CA ASP A 258 -14.63 -6.44 4.17
C ASP A 258 -13.96 -6.67 5.53
N SER A 259 -14.53 -6.09 6.58
CA SER A 259 -13.95 -6.04 7.92
C SER A 259 -14.25 -7.35 8.66
N PRO A 260 -13.25 -8.04 9.26
CA PRO A 260 -12.00 -7.49 9.79
C PRO A 260 -10.70 -7.89 9.05
N SER A 261 -10.80 -8.54 7.88
CA SER A 261 -9.63 -9.10 7.17
C SER A 261 -9.57 -8.62 5.73
N SER A 262 -8.73 -7.62 5.46
CA SER A 262 -8.43 -7.16 4.10
C SER A 262 -7.94 -8.33 3.23
N GLY A 263 -8.52 -8.47 2.04
CA GLY A 263 -8.19 -9.52 1.08
C GLY A 263 -7.54 -8.98 -0.19
N LEU A 264 -7.01 -9.88 -1.01
CA LEU A 264 -6.52 -9.63 -2.35
C LEU A 264 -7.18 -10.64 -3.28
N PHE A 265 -8.04 -10.18 -4.18
CA PHE A 265 -8.63 -11.06 -5.19
C PHE A 265 -7.69 -11.20 -6.38
N VAL A 266 -7.74 -12.35 -7.04
CA VAL A 266 -7.08 -12.59 -8.33
C VAL A 266 -8.03 -13.38 -9.22
N ILE A 267 -8.21 -12.94 -10.45
CA ILE A 267 -8.97 -13.62 -11.50
C ILE A 267 -7.99 -13.90 -12.63
N VAL A 268 -7.80 -15.17 -12.98
CA VAL A 268 -6.94 -15.59 -14.09
C VAL A 268 -7.83 -16.17 -15.18
N SER A 269 -7.61 -15.78 -16.43
CA SER A 269 -8.40 -16.23 -17.57
C SER A 269 -7.53 -16.52 -18.78
N THR A 270 -7.77 -17.66 -19.45
CA THR A 270 -7.04 -18.09 -20.65
C THR A 270 -8.01 -18.72 -21.66
N CYS A 271 -7.62 -18.79 -22.93
CA CYS A 271 -8.41 -19.50 -23.94
C CYS A 271 -7.87 -20.91 -24.16
N ARG A 272 -8.72 -21.93 -24.04
CA ARG A 272 -8.32 -23.32 -24.34
C ARG A 272 -8.07 -23.54 -25.83
N SER A 273 -8.65 -22.70 -26.69
CA SER A 273 -8.46 -22.76 -28.13
C SER A 273 -7.09 -22.21 -28.53
N VAL A 274 -6.24 -23.09 -29.05
CA VAL A 274 -4.88 -22.74 -29.48
C VAL A 274 -4.92 -21.73 -30.62
N GLY A 275 -4.17 -20.63 -30.47
CA GLY A 275 -4.02 -19.60 -31.51
C GLY A 275 -5.18 -18.59 -31.58
N VAL A 276 -6.17 -18.70 -30.70
CA VAL A 276 -7.27 -17.72 -30.59
C VAL A 276 -6.86 -16.63 -29.59
N ALA A 277 -7.05 -15.36 -29.96
CA ALA A 277 -6.80 -14.24 -29.06
C ALA A 277 -7.84 -14.23 -27.92
N LEU A 278 -7.46 -13.76 -26.73
CA LEU A 278 -8.35 -13.75 -25.57
C LEU A 278 -9.67 -13.01 -25.81
N ALA A 279 -9.62 -11.88 -26.53
CA ALA A 279 -10.80 -11.09 -26.86
C ALA A 279 -11.80 -11.82 -27.78
N ASP A 280 -11.31 -12.77 -28.57
CA ASP A 280 -12.08 -13.55 -29.54
C ASP A 280 -12.39 -14.98 -29.03
N CYS A 281 -12.05 -15.29 -27.78
CA CYS A 281 -12.22 -16.62 -27.22
C CYS A 281 -13.72 -16.97 -27.07
N PRO A 282 -14.20 -18.07 -27.67
CA PRO A 282 -15.55 -18.57 -27.42
C PRO A 282 -15.77 -18.81 -25.93
N ILE A 283 -16.97 -18.49 -25.43
CA ILE A 283 -17.24 -18.50 -23.99
C ILE A 283 -17.05 -19.89 -23.37
N ASP A 284 -17.44 -20.94 -24.09
CA ASP A 284 -17.30 -22.34 -23.70
C ASP A 284 -15.83 -22.79 -23.65
N GLN A 285 -14.94 -22.10 -24.36
CA GLN A 285 -13.49 -22.33 -24.40
C GLN A 285 -12.69 -21.40 -23.49
N LEU A 286 -13.31 -20.32 -22.97
CA LEU A 286 -12.70 -19.45 -21.99
C LEU A 286 -12.54 -20.22 -20.69
N ASP A 287 -11.32 -20.43 -20.21
CA ASP A 287 -11.07 -21.02 -18.90
C ASP A 287 -10.77 -19.92 -17.89
N LYS A 288 -11.26 -20.07 -16.65
CA LYS A 288 -10.99 -19.12 -15.58
C LYS A 288 -10.91 -19.78 -14.22
N GLN A 289 -9.99 -19.26 -13.40
CA GLN A 289 -9.87 -19.63 -12.00
C GLN A 289 -9.61 -18.37 -11.18
N SER A 290 -10.29 -18.25 -10.05
CA SER A 290 -10.28 -17.05 -9.21
C SER A 290 -10.03 -17.37 -7.74
N PHE A 291 -9.44 -16.40 -7.05
CA PHE A 291 -8.95 -16.54 -5.69
C PHE A 291 -9.27 -15.29 -4.87
N ILE A 292 -9.41 -15.47 -3.56
CA ILE A 292 -9.38 -14.38 -2.58
C ILE A 292 -8.35 -14.76 -1.51
N PHE A 293 -7.21 -14.09 -1.54
CA PHE A 293 -6.13 -14.33 -0.60
C PHE A 293 -6.18 -13.37 0.59
N PRO A 294 -5.87 -13.83 1.82
CA PRO A 294 -5.71 -12.93 2.96
C PRO A 294 -4.42 -12.13 2.81
N THR A 295 -4.52 -10.79 2.86
CA THR A 295 -3.32 -9.91 2.87
C THR A 295 -2.61 -9.93 4.22
N LYS A 296 -3.36 -10.19 5.29
CA LYS A 296 -2.89 -10.18 6.69
C LYS A 296 -2.80 -11.60 7.26
N LEU A 297 -1.66 -12.26 7.10
CA LEU A 297 -1.35 -13.55 7.71
C LEU A 297 -0.48 -13.35 8.96
N ARG A 298 -1.11 -13.43 10.15
CA ARG A 298 -0.44 -13.22 11.45
C ARG A 298 0.55 -14.32 11.82
N TYR A 299 0.36 -15.53 11.32
CA TYR A 299 1.21 -16.67 11.64
C TYR A 299 2.13 -16.97 10.46
N SER A 300 3.43 -16.76 10.66
CA SER A 300 4.46 -17.11 9.69
C SER A 300 4.41 -18.61 9.40
N ARG A 301 4.49 -18.96 8.11
CA ARG A 301 4.62 -20.31 7.56
C ARG A 301 5.24 -21.32 8.53
N ASN A 302 4.66 -22.53 8.61
CA ASN A 302 5.45 -23.78 8.60
C ASN A 302 4.68 -25.10 8.39
N CYS A 303 3.41 -25.14 7.94
CA CYS A 303 2.74 -26.44 7.72
C CYS A 303 1.95 -26.62 6.42
N ILE A 304 1.65 -25.55 5.65
CA ILE A 304 0.79 -25.67 4.46
C ILE A 304 1.61 -25.35 3.21
N LYS A 305 1.71 -26.34 2.30
CA LYS A 305 2.31 -26.19 0.97
C LYS A 305 1.53 -25.15 0.14
N SER A 306 2.21 -24.39 -0.71
CA SER A 306 1.60 -23.32 -1.51
C SER A 306 0.43 -23.80 -2.37
N THR A 307 0.52 -25.00 -2.95
CA THR A 307 -0.58 -25.61 -3.72
C THR A 307 -1.86 -25.79 -2.88
N LYS A 308 -1.73 -26.29 -1.64
CA LYS A 308 -2.86 -26.42 -0.72
C LYS A 308 -3.39 -25.07 -0.27
N PHE A 309 -2.50 -24.11 -0.03
CA PHE A 309 -2.91 -22.74 0.31
C PHE A 309 -3.73 -22.11 -0.81
N PHE A 310 -3.30 -22.23 -2.07
CA PHE A 310 -4.05 -21.69 -3.21
C PHE A 310 -5.41 -22.36 -3.39
N SER A 311 -5.48 -23.69 -3.32
CA SER A 311 -6.77 -24.40 -3.48
C SER A 311 -7.76 -24.08 -2.36
N THR A 312 -7.29 -23.84 -1.13
CA THR A 312 -8.17 -23.40 -0.02
C THR A 312 -8.69 -21.97 -0.14
N ASN A 313 -8.08 -21.14 -1.01
CA ASN A 313 -8.45 -19.74 -1.22
C ASN A 313 -9.10 -19.50 -2.59
N LEU A 314 -9.56 -20.57 -3.24
CA LEU A 314 -10.39 -20.47 -4.44
C LEU A 314 -11.70 -19.75 -4.12
N ALA A 315 -12.15 -18.89 -5.03
CA ALA A 315 -13.37 -18.09 -4.88
C ALA A 315 -14.15 -18.05 -6.19
N THR A 316 -15.46 -17.81 -6.11
CA THR A 316 -16.26 -17.57 -7.32
C THR A 316 -16.16 -16.12 -7.76
N LEU A 317 -16.49 -15.86 -9.02
CA LEU A 317 -16.53 -14.50 -9.54
C LEU A 317 -17.64 -13.66 -8.85
N PRO A 318 -18.86 -14.20 -8.60
CA PRO A 318 -19.85 -13.54 -7.75
C PRO A 318 -19.35 -13.16 -6.36
N ASP A 319 -18.54 -13.99 -5.68
CA ASP A 319 -17.97 -13.64 -4.36
C ASP A 319 -17.09 -12.38 -4.47
N ILE A 320 -16.24 -12.33 -5.50
CA ILE A 320 -15.37 -11.17 -5.74
C ILE A 320 -16.22 -9.94 -6.09
N GLU A 321 -17.22 -10.06 -6.97
CA GLU A 321 -18.11 -8.93 -7.31
C GLU A 321 -18.86 -8.41 -6.08
N HIS A 322 -19.30 -9.31 -5.18
CA HIS A 322 -19.99 -8.93 -3.96
C HIS A 322 -19.09 -8.14 -3.00
N LEU A 323 -17.88 -8.64 -2.75
CA LEU A 323 -16.96 -8.05 -1.77
C LEU A 323 -16.24 -6.79 -2.28
N THR A 324 -16.19 -6.58 -3.59
CA THR A 324 -15.51 -5.42 -4.20
C THR A 324 -16.48 -4.38 -4.74
N GLY A 325 -17.74 -4.74 -4.99
CA GLY A 325 -18.69 -3.92 -5.73
C GLY A 325 -18.34 -3.74 -7.21
N LEU A 326 -17.37 -4.51 -7.73
CA LEU A 326 -16.98 -4.49 -9.13
C LEU A 326 -17.91 -5.36 -9.99
N ARG A 327 -17.98 -5.02 -11.27
CA ARG A 327 -18.62 -5.84 -12.31
C ARG A 327 -17.60 -6.17 -13.38
N PHE A 328 -17.27 -7.45 -13.52
CA PHE A 328 -16.27 -7.91 -14.47
C PHE A 328 -16.92 -8.28 -15.82
N PHE A 329 -16.08 -8.41 -16.84
CA PHE A 329 -16.46 -8.81 -18.20
C PHE A 329 -17.67 -8.04 -18.79
N PRO A 330 -17.71 -6.69 -18.71
CA PRO A 330 -18.87 -5.92 -19.15
C PRO A 330 -19.11 -5.97 -20.67
N SER A 331 -18.12 -6.32 -21.48
CA SER A 331 -18.26 -6.45 -22.94
C SER A 331 -18.85 -7.79 -23.39
N LEU A 332 -18.98 -8.77 -22.49
CA LEU A 332 -19.64 -10.04 -22.81
C LEU A 332 -21.15 -9.84 -22.98
N SER A 333 -21.77 -10.69 -23.81
CA SER A 333 -23.22 -10.73 -23.90
C SER A 333 -23.83 -11.14 -22.56
N PHE A 334 -25.11 -10.82 -22.34
CA PHE A 334 -25.79 -11.18 -21.10
C PHE A 334 -25.74 -12.70 -20.83
N GLY A 335 -25.92 -13.52 -21.87
CA GLY A 335 -25.84 -14.99 -21.77
C GLY A 335 -24.45 -15.46 -21.40
N ASP A 336 -23.43 -14.99 -22.12
CA ASP A 336 -22.04 -15.38 -21.88
C ASP A 336 -21.56 -14.97 -20.49
N LYS A 337 -21.95 -13.77 -20.05
CA LYS A 337 -21.65 -13.26 -18.71
C LYS A 337 -22.32 -14.10 -17.63
N ALA A 338 -23.59 -14.47 -17.82
CA ALA A 338 -24.30 -15.35 -16.88
C ALA A 338 -23.63 -16.73 -16.80
N GLU A 339 -23.19 -17.27 -17.93
CA GLU A 339 -22.44 -18.54 -17.97
C GLU A 339 -21.15 -18.45 -17.15
N ILE A 340 -20.31 -17.45 -17.39
CA ILE A 340 -19.03 -17.27 -16.68
C ILE A 340 -19.25 -17.04 -15.18
N LEU A 341 -20.25 -16.25 -14.79
CA LEU A 341 -20.59 -16.00 -13.40
C LEU A 341 -21.07 -17.27 -12.69
N SER A 342 -21.78 -18.16 -13.38
CA SER A 342 -22.31 -19.40 -12.80
C SER A 342 -21.25 -20.46 -12.51
N ARG A 343 -20.03 -20.32 -13.06
CA ARG A 343 -18.95 -21.30 -12.89
C ARG A 343 -18.41 -21.30 -11.46
N THR A 344 -18.49 -22.47 -10.82
CA THR A 344 -17.98 -22.74 -9.48
C THR A 344 -16.45 -22.85 -9.48
N PRO A 345 -15.79 -22.84 -8.31
CA PRO A 345 -14.33 -22.96 -8.26
C PRO A 345 -13.83 -24.35 -8.70
N LEU A 346 -14.71 -25.36 -8.71
CA LEU A 346 -14.41 -26.71 -9.22
C LEU A 346 -14.41 -26.79 -10.76
N ALA A 347 -14.89 -25.76 -11.45
CA ALA A 347 -15.07 -25.79 -12.90
C ALA A 347 -13.75 -25.75 -13.70
N SER A 348 -12.61 -25.48 -13.04
CA SER A 348 -11.33 -25.28 -13.69
C SER A 348 -10.17 -25.75 -12.82
N PRO A 349 -9.25 -26.58 -13.34
CA PRO A 349 -7.95 -26.87 -12.73
C PRO A 349 -6.81 -26.00 -13.32
N LEU A 350 -7.11 -24.78 -13.80
CA LEU A 350 -6.17 -23.94 -14.57
C LEU A 350 -4.82 -23.69 -13.89
N LEU A 351 -4.82 -23.24 -12.62
CA LEU A 351 -3.58 -23.01 -11.86
C LEU A 351 -3.38 -24.08 -10.78
N VAL A 352 -4.44 -24.42 -10.06
CA VAL A 352 -4.42 -25.47 -9.05
C VAL A 352 -5.59 -26.41 -9.23
N ASP A 353 -5.36 -27.67 -8.89
CA ASP A 353 -6.42 -28.65 -8.78
C ASP A 353 -7.36 -28.24 -7.63
N PRO A 354 -8.66 -28.00 -7.90
CA PRO A 354 -9.62 -27.64 -6.88
C PRO A 354 -9.99 -28.83 -5.97
N ASP A 355 -9.75 -30.08 -6.40
CA ASP A 355 -9.92 -31.28 -5.59
C ASP A 355 -8.62 -32.12 -5.62
N PRO A 356 -7.58 -31.71 -4.88
CA PRO A 356 -6.35 -32.49 -4.81
C PRO A 356 -6.66 -33.77 -4.03
N SER A 357 -6.99 -34.85 -4.74
CA SER A 357 -7.15 -36.18 -4.16
C SER A 357 -5.90 -36.52 -3.32
N PRO A 358 -6.06 -37.13 -2.14
CA PRO A 358 -4.97 -37.35 -1.19
C PRO A 358 -3.80 -38.18 -1.73
#